data_AF-A0A804LNX9-F1
#
_entry.id   AF-A0A804LNX9-F1
#
_cell.length_a   1.000
_cell.length_b   1.000
_cell.length_c   1.000
_cell.angle_alpha   90.00
_cell.angle_beta   90.00
_cell.angle_gamma   90.00
#
_symmetry.space_group_name_H-M   'P 1'
#
loop_
_entity.id
_entity.type
_entity.pdbx_description
1 polymer ?
#
loop_
_entity_poly.entity_id
_entity_poly.type
_entity_poly.pdbx_seq_one_letter_code
_entity_poly.pdbx_strand_id
1 'polypeptide(L)'
;MFTDKGFDAFDRITSSGVHNIVHSYFSSFTRDRLPSSNTSDMDPSFAAMLQTKCKSTNDTNNMVMQDFKTPDILDNHYYKNVLAHKALFTPDVALTTNFMS
;
A
#
# COMPACT_ATOMS: atom_id res chain seq x y z
N MET A 1 -19.09 0.36 4.88
CA MET A 1 -17.70 0.85 4.92
C MET A 1 -17.56 1.90 3.82
N PHE A 2 -17.12 3.13 4.13
CA PHE A 2 -17.23 4.38 3.33
C PHE A 2 -18.62 4.76 2.78
N THR A 3 -19.23 3.94 1.92
CA THR A 3 -20.58 4.20 1.37
C THR A 3 -21.63 4.32 2.48
N ASP A 4 -21.55 3.46 3.51
CA ASP A 4 -22.44 3.52 4.67
C ASP A 4 -22.24 4.77 5.54
N LYS A 5 -21.18 5.55 5.29
CA LYS A 5 -20.89 6.83 5.92
C LYS A 5 -21.15 8.02 4.98
N GLY A 6 -21.75 7.79 3.82
CA GLY A 6 -22.01 8.81 2.80
C GLY A 6 -20.78 9.21 1.98
N PHE A 7 -19.66 8.49 2.12
CA PHE A 7 -18.44 8.76 1.37
C PHE A 7 -18.46 8.08 0.01
N ASP A 8 -18.24 8.86 -1.04
CA ASP A 8 -18.22 8.38 -2.42
C ASP A 8 -16.84 7.79 -2.81
N ALA A 9 -16.62 7.49 -4.10
CA ALA A 9 -15.32 6.99 -4.54
C ALA A 9 -14.20 8.03 -4.39
N PHE A 10 -14.50 9.30 -4.66
CA PHE A 10 -13.56 10.40 -4.54
C PHE A 10 -13.11 10.57 -3.09
N ASP A 11 -14.03 10.53 -2.13
CA ASP A 11 -13.71 10.59 -0.70
C ASP A 11 -12.78 9.45 -0.26
N ARG A 12 -13.00 8.23 -0.78
CA ARG A 12 -12.09 7.09 -0.52
C ARG A 12 -10.69 7.35 -1.05
N ILE A 13 -10.59 7.84 -2.28
CA ILE A 13 -9.32 8.15 -2.93
C ILE A 13 -8.59 9.23 -2.13
N THR A 14 -9.26 10.36 -1.86
CA THR A 14 -8.66 11.47 -1.11
C THR A 14 -8.22 11.05 0.29
N SER A 15 -9.04 10.25 1.00
CA SER A 15 -8.67 9.72 2.32
C SER A 15 -7.45 8.80 2.26
N SER A 16 -7.31 8.00 1.20
CA SER A 16 -6.15 7.13 1.03
C SER A 16 -4.84 7.92 0.83
N GLY A 17 -4.92 9.14 0.30
CA GLY A 17 -3.75 10.01 0.16
C GLY A 17 -3.08 10.37 1.49
N VAL A 18 -3.81 10.32 2.61
CA VAL A 18 -3.24 10.52 3.97
C VAL A 18 -2.23 9.42 4.31
N HIS A 19 -2.33 8.24 3.68
CA HIS A 19 -1.37 7.16 3.88
C HIS A 19 0.05 7.50 3.40
N ASN A 20 0.25 8.57 2.61
CA ASN A 20 1.56 8.99 2.12
C ASN A 20 2.62 9.04 3.25
N ILE A 21 2.25 9.58 4.43
CA ILE A 21 3.18 9.84 5.55
C ILE A 21 3.12 8.72 6.62
N VAL A 22 2.42 7.62 6.35
CA VAL A 22 2.17 6.58 7.35
C VAL A 22 3.23 5.49 7.28
N HIS A 23 3.88 5.24 8.41
CA HIS A 23 4.65 4.03 8.61
C HIS A 23 3.72 2.83 8.84
N SER A 24 4.07 1.69 8.26
CA SER A 24 3.37 0.42 8.45
C SER A 24 4.33 -0.64 8.95
N TYR A 25 3.95 -1.39 9.98
CA TYR A 25 4.68 -2.59 10.36
C TYR A 25 4.64 -3.61 9.23
N PHE A 26 5.78 -4.26 8.97
CA PHE A 26 5.90 -5.27 7.92
C PHE A 26 4.87 -6.39 8.06
N SER A 27 4.63 -6.84 9.30
CA SER A 27 3.63 -7.87 9.62
C SER A 27 2.20 -7.50 9.22
N SER A 28 1.88 -6.22 9.06
CA SER A 28 0.51 -5.75 8.78
C SER A 28 0.01 -6.10 7.38
N PHE A 29 0.91 -6.41 6.43
CA PHE A 29 0.54 -6.69 5.05
C PHE A 29 1.19 -7.95 4.45
N THR A 30 2.19 -8.53 5.12
CA THR A 30 2.98 -9.66 4.57
C THR A 30 2.13 -10.86 4.20
N ARG A 31 1.15 -11.22 5.03
CA ARG A 31 0.26 -12.36 4.77
C ARG A 31 -0.46 -12.23 3.42
N ASP A 32 -0.94 -11.03 3.11
CA ASP A 32 -1.80 -10.79 1.96
C ASP A 32 -0.99 -10.38 0.72
N ARG A 33 0.15 -9.71 0.90
CA ARG A 33 0.91 -9.10 -0.20
C ARG A 33 2.24 -9.75 -0.51
N LEU A 34 2.84 -10.44 0.46
CA LEU A 34 4.06 -11.22 0.30
C LEU A 34 3.84 -12.70 0.69
N PRO A 35 2.78 -13.37 0.19
CA PRO A 35 2.56 -14.77 0.49
C PRO A 35 3.68 -15.63 -0.09
N SER A 36 3.88 -16.83 0.46
CA SER A 36 4.85 -17.80 -0.10
C SER A 36 4.43 -18.32 -1.48
N SER A 37 3.18 -18.13 -1.88
CA SER A 37 2.67 -18.38 -3.22
C SER A 37 2.83 -17.16 -4.12
N ASN A 38 2.97 -17.36 -5.44
CA ASN A 38 3.04 -16.27 -6.41
C ASN A 38 1.64 -15.71 -6.78
N THR A 39 0.78 -15.48 -5.79
CA THR A 39 -0.63 -15.07 -5.97
C THR A 39 -0.88 -13.58 -5.73
N SER A 40 0.12 -12.84 -5.26
CA SER A 40 0.03 -11.40 -5.05
C SER A 40 0.11 -10.66 -6.38
N ASP A 41 -0.66 -9.57 -6.49
CA ASP A 41 -0.63 -8.63 -7.63
C ASP A 41 0.44 -7.54 -7.46
N MET A 42 1.22 -7.58 -6.39
CA MET A 42 2.28 -6.62 -6.11
C MET A 42 3.38 -6.70 -7.18
N ASP A 43 3.89 -5.53 -7.59
CA ASP A 43 5.05 -5.45 -8.47
C ASP A 43 6.23 -6.30 -7.92
N PRO A 44 6.77 -7.26 -8.70
CA PRO A 44 7.78 -8.19 -8.19
C PRO A 44 9.07 -7.51 -7.71
N SER A 45 9.46 -6.40 -8.34
CA SER A 45 10.66 -5.65 -7.93
C SER A 45 10.45 -4.94 -6.59
N PHE A 46 9.24 -4.44 -6.36
CA PHE A 46 8.83 -3.84 -5.10
C PHE A 46 8.71 -4.90 -4.00
N ALA A 47 8.14 -6.07 -4.30
CA ALA A 47 8.07 -7.20 -3.37
C ALA A 47 9.48 -7.64 -2.91
N ALA A 48 10.42 -7.79 -3.84
CA ALA A 48 11.82 -8.13 -3.53
C ALA A 48 12.51 -7.06 -2.68
N MET A 49 12.25 -5.78 -2.95
CA MET A 49 12.76 -4.67 -2.13
C MET A 49 12.22 -4.75 -0.69
N LEU A 50 10.92 -5.00 -0.51
CA LEU A 50 10.30 -5.12 0.82
C LEU A 50 10.85 -6.32 1.61
N GLN A 51 11.01 -7.46 0.94
CA GLN A 51 11.64 -8.65 1.54
C GLN A 51 13.08 -8.40 1.98
N THR A 52 13.84 -7.60 1.21
CA THR A 52 15.22 -7.22 1.57
C THR A 52 15.26 -6.28 2.78
N LYS A 53 14.32 -5.34 2.87
CA LYS A 53 14.24 -4.41 4.01
C LYS A 53 13.87 -5.12 5.31
N CYS A 54 13.05 -6.15 5.23
CA CYS A 54 12.47 -6.79 6.39
C CYS A 54 13.06 -8.18 6.60
N LYS A 55 14.18 -8.21 7.36
CA LYS A 55 14.98 -9.42 7.60
C LYS A 55 14.21 -10.56 8.30
N SER A 56 13.10 -10.24 8.95
CA SER A 56 12.22 -11.20 9.61
C SER A 56 10.80 -10.64 9.68
N THR A 57 9.80 -11.49 9.46
CA THR A 57 8.39 -11.18 9.71
C THR A 57 8.07 -10.96 11.18
N ASN A 58 8.95 -11.43 12.08
CA ASN A 58 8.77 -11.40 13.53
C ASN A 58 9.50 -10.24 14.19
N ASP A 59 10.23 -9.43 13.42
CA ASP A 59 10.87 -8.24 13.92
C ASP A 59 9.85 -7.10 13.93
N THR A 60 9.33 -6.84 15.12
CA THR A 60 8.32 -5.82 15.39
C THR A 60 8.81 -4.40 15.13
N ASN A 61 10.10 -4.18 14.88
CA ASN A 61 10.65 -2.86 14.58
C ASN A 61 10.78 -2.60 13.08
N ASN A 62 10.38 -3.54 12.21
CA ASN A 62 10.44 -3.36 10.77
C ASN A 62 9.24 -2.54 10.27
N MET A 63 9.35 -1.23 10.39
CA MET A 63 8.42 -0.28 9.80
C MET A 63 8.89 0.11 8.38
N VAL A 64 7.93 0.17 7.45
CA VAL A 64 8.13 0.65 6.08
C VAL A 64 7.18 1.80 5.79
N MET A 65 7.60 2.73 4.94
CA MET A 65 6.77 3.85 4.49
C MET A 65 5.83 3.37 3.38
N GLN A 66 4.54 3.77 3.45
CA GLN A 66 3.60 3.49 2.36
C GLN A 66 4.00 4.22 1.07
N ASP A 67 4.45 5.48 1.17
CA ASP A 67 5.16 6.14 0.10
C ASP A 67 6.66 5.95 0.24
N PHE A 68 7.20 4.91 -0.38
CA PHE A 68 8.63 4.62 -0.33
C PHE A 68 9.50 5.60 -1.14
N LYS A 69 8.89 6.49 -1.92
CA LYS A 69 9.56 7.43 -2.83
C LYS A 69 9.69 8.81 -2.22
N THR A 70 8.64 9.28 -1.54
CA THR A 70 8.57 10.63 -0.96
C THR A 70 7.93 10.59 0.44
N PRO A 71 8.51 9.83 1.38
CA PRO A 71 7.85 9.42 2.64
C PRO A 71 7.39 10.55 3.58
N ASP A 72 7.94 11.76 3.41
CA ASP A 72 7.62 12.93 4.24
C ASP A 72 7.05 14.10 3.42
N ILE A 73 6.67 13.84 2.16
CA ILE A 73 6.16 14.87 1.25
C ILE A 73 4.76 14.49 0.81
N LEU A 74 3.78 15.29 1.23
CA LEU A 74 2.41 15.16 0.74
C LEU A 74 2.34 15.59 -0.74
N ASP A 75 2.48 14.62 -1.62
CA ASP A 75 2.37 14.76 -3.06
C ASP A 75 1.53 13.63 -3.67
N ASN A 76 1.53 13.51 -5.01
CA ASN A 76 0.76 12.48 -5.71
C ASN A 76 1.53 11.17 -5.93
N HIS A 77 2.72 10.99 -5.34
CA HIS A 77 3.55 9.82 -5.59
C HIS A 77 2.92 8.54 -5.01
N TYR A 78 2.25 8.63 -3.87
CA TYR A 78 1.44 7.56 -3.32
C TYR A 78 0.45 6.97 -4.35
N TYR A 79 -0.32 7.81 -5.05
CA TYR A 79 -1.26 7.34 -6.07
C TYR A 79 -0.55 6.72 -7.28
N LYS A 80 0.62 7.25 -7.66
CA LYS A 80 1.45 6.65 -8.72
C LYS A 80 1.97 5.27 -8.31
N ASN A 81 2.36 5.10 -7.05
CA ASN A 81 2.76 3.81 -6.49
C ASN A 81 1.59 2.82 -6.53
N VAL A 82 0.38 3.25 -6.14
CA VAL A 82 -0.83 2.44 -6.22
C VAL A 82 -1.12 1.96 -7.65
N LEU A 83 -1.11 2.87 -8.63
CA LEU A 83 -1.31 2.53 -10.04
C LEU A 83 -0.22 1.60 -10.61
N ALA A 84 1.00 1.68 -10.07
CA ALA A 84 2.11 0.81 -10.43
C ALA A 84 2.14 -0.53 -9.66
N HIS A 85 1.07 -0.88 -8.92
CA HIS A 85 1.01 -2.05 -8.03
C HIS A 85 2.12 -2.08 -6.96
N LYS A 86 2.56 -0.90 -6.51
CA LYS A 86 3.57 -0.67 -5.46
C LYS A 86 2.95 -0.10 -4.16
N ALA A 87 1.73 -0.50 -3.84
CA ALA A 87 1.07 -0.18 -2.57
C ALA A 87 1.35 -1.27 -1.52
N LEU A 88 1.24 -0.95 -0.23
CA LEU A 88 1.39 -1.95 0.85
C LEU A 88 0.10 -2.68 1.18
N PHE A 89 -1.09 -2.11 0.99
CA PHE A 89 -2.34 -2.80 1.32
C PHE A 89 -3.21 -3.06 0.09
N THR A 90 -3.91 -4.20 0.09
CA THR A 90 -4.82 -4.61 -0.99
C THR A 90 -5.94 -3.60 -1.25
N PRO A 91 -6.58 -2.98 -0.22
CA PRO A 91 -7.61 -1.97 -0.44
C PRO A 91 -7.12 -0.74 -1.24
N ASP A 92 -5.85 -0.38 -1.13
CA ASP A 92 -5.30 0.74 -1.89
C ASP A 92 -5.23 0.41 -3.38
N VAL A 93 -4.82 -0.82 -3.72
CA VAL A 93 -4.81 -1.28 -5.11
C VAL A 93 -6.24 -1.39 -5.66
N ALA A 94 -7.22 -1.74 -4.83
CA ALA A 94 -8.64 -1.72 -5.21
C ALA A 94 -9.20 -0.32 -5.48
N LEU A 95 -8.47 0.76 -5.18
CA LEU A 95 -8.86 2.10 -5.63
C LEU A 95 -8.69 2.24 -7.15
N THR A 96 -7.77 1.49 -7.77
CA THR A 96 -7.52 1.55 -9.21
C THR A 96 -8.70 1.01 -10.03
N THR A 97 -9.48 0.08 -9.48
CA THR A 97 -10.65 -0.47 -10.18
C THR A 97 -11.82 0.51 -10.21
N ASN A 98 -11.93 1.42 -9.24
CA ASN A 98 -12.94 2.48 -9.22
C ASN A 98 -12.67 3.61 -10.24
N PHE A 99 -11.49 3.65 -10.85
CA PHE A 99 -11.17 4.57 -11.95
C PHE A 99 -11.33 3.94 -13.34
N MET A 100 -11.59 2.64 -13.41
CA MET A 100 -11.66 1.84 -14.64
C MET A 100 -13.08 1.31 -14.92
N SER A 101 -14.09 1.76 -14.17
CA SER A 101 -15.52 1.51 -14.40
C SER A 101 -16.29 2.83 -14.47
#